data_AF-A0A6N8HH46-F1
#
_entry.id   AF-A0A6N8HH46-F1
#
_cell.length_a   1.000
_cell.length_b   1.000
_cell.length_c   1.000
_cell.angle_alpha   90.00
_cell.angle_beta   90.00
_cell.angle_gamma   90.00
#
_symmetry.space_group_name_H-M   'P 1'
#
loop_
_entity.id
_entity.type
_entity.pdbx_description
1 polymer ?
#
loop_
_entity_poly.entity_id
_entity_poly.type
_entity_poly.pdbx_seq_one_letter_code
_entity_poly.pdbx_strand_id
1 'polypeptide(L)'
;MKLFSLLLSVIMFFVSLYFFSIQLGSIDSLNDVIYISLLVTLMAICVVGVIINWDILKKKKNNKENVILFVSNSFSRKEKKNKK
;
A
#
# COMPACT_ATOMS: atom_id res chain seq x y z
N MET A 1 -5.52 1.63 10.72
CA MET A 1 -6.77 2.12 10.08
C MET A 1 -6.62 2.49 8.60
N LYS A 2 -5.55 3.17 8.14
CA LYS A 2 -5.35 3.43 6.67
C LYS A 2 -4.50 2.38 5.94
N LEU A 3 -3.61 1.67 6.64
CA LEU A 3 -2.85 0.53 6.07
C LEU A 3 -3.75 -0.60 5.58
N PHE A 4 -4.91 -0.79 6.21
CA PHE A 4 -5.89 -1.81 5.81
C PHE A 4 -6.48 -1.52 4.42
N SER A 5 -6.73 -0.24 4.10
CA SER A 5 -7.22 0.16 2.79
C SER A 5 -6.15 -0.01 1.71
N LEU A 6 -4.88 0.25 2.04
CA LEU A 6 -3.75 -0.04 1.14
C LEU A 6 -3.65 -1.56 0.89
N LEU A 7 -3.66 -2.36 1.96
CA LEU A 7 -3.57 -3.82 1.85
C LEU A 7 -4.72 -4.39 1.01
N LEU A 8 -5.94 -3.93 1.27
CA LEU A 8 -7.13 -4.37 0.54
C LEU A 8 -7.03 -4.05 -0.95
N SER A 9 -6.57 -2.85 -1.31
CA SER A 9 -6.41 -2.45 -2.72
C SER A 9 -5.30 -3.24 -3.43
N VAL A 10 -4.21 -3.56 -2.73
CA VAL A 10 -3.13 -4.40 -3.28
C VAL A 10 -3.61 -5.83 -3.49
N ILE A 11 -4.32 -6.41 -2.52
CA ILE A 11 -4.89 -7.75 -2.64
C ILE A 11 -5.87 -7.82 -3.81
N MET A 12 -6.80 -6.86 -3.91
CA MET A 12 -7.76 -6.79 -5.02
C MET A 12 -7.07 -6.63 -6.37
N PHE A 13 -5.97 -5.87 -6.44
CA PHE A 13 -5.16 -5.76 -7.65
C PHE A 13 -4.58 -7.12 -8.08
N PHE A 14 -4.02 -7.90 -7.16
CA PHE A 14 -3.50 -9.24 -7.46
C PHE A 14 -4.60 -10.21 -7.90
N VAL A 15 -5.77 -10.18 -7.24
CA VAL A 15 -6.92 -11.00 -7.62
C VAL A 15 -7.39 -10.66 -9.04
N SER A 16 -7.50 -9.37 -9.35
CA SER A 16 -7.86 -8.89 -10.70
C SER A 16 -6.84 -9.32 -11.74
N LEU A 17 -5.55 -9.21 -11.44
CA LEU A 17 -4.46 -9.58 -12.36
C LEU A 17 -4.42 -11.09 -12.61
N TYR A 18 -4.73 -11.90 -11.59
CA TYR A 18 -4.87 -13.35 -11.71
C TYR A 18 -6.03 -13.72 -12.65
N PHE A 19 -7.21 -13.16 -12.41
CA PHE A 19 -8.37 -13.39 -13.28
C PHE A 19 -8.13 -12.91 -14.71
N PHE A 20 -7.49 -11.76 -14.87
CA PHE A 20 -7.11 -11.24 -16.17
C PHE A 20 -6.17 -12.20 -16.92
N SER A 21 -5.16 -12.75 -16.23
CA SER A 21 -4.21 -13.69 -16.83
C SER A 21 -4.86 -15.00 -17.28
N ILE A 22 -5.90 -15.46 -16.56
CA ILE A 22 -6.66 -16.65 -16.95
C ILE A 22 -7.57 -16.34 -18.14
N GLN A 23 -8.30 -15.23 -18.10
CA GLN A 23 -9.27 -14.89 -19.15
C GLN A 23 -8.61 -14.60 -20.51
N LEU A 24 -7.36 -14.12 -20.51
CA LEU A 24 -6.59 -13.89 -21.74
C LEU A 24 -6.34 -15.16 -22.57
N GLY A 25 -6.36 -16.34 -21.95
CA GLY A 25 -6.15 -17.61 -22.64
C GLY A 25 -7.39 -18.19 -23.34
N SER A 26 -8.57 -17.64 -23.06
CA SER A 26 -9.86 -18.23 -23.43
C SER A 26 -10.81 -17.19 -24.03
N ILE A 27 -10.38 -16.48 -25.08
CA ILE A 27 -11.18 -15.43 -25.72
C ILE A 27 -11.91 -16.03 -26.92
N ASP A 28 -13.11 -16.57 -26.69
CA ASP A 28 -13.94 -17.14 -27.77
C ASP A 28 -15.28 -16.42 -27.94
N SER A 29 -15.71 -15.62 -26.95
CA SER A 29 -17.05 -15.04 -26.93
C SER A 29 -17.09 -13.54 -26.59
N LEU A 30 -18.16 -12.86 -27.03
CA LEU A 30 -18.44 -11.46 -26.64
C LEU A 30 -18.51 -11.26 -25.12
N ASN A 31 -18.89 -12.31 -24.38
CA ASN A 31 -18.89 -12.30 -22.92
C ASN A 31 -17.49 -12.14 -22.34
N ASP A 32 -16.46 -12.75 -22.95
CA ASP A 32 -15.07 -12.62 -22.51
C ASP A 32 -14.57 -11.19 -22.68
N VAL A 33 -14.96 -10.54 -23.78
CA VAL A 33 -14.63 -9.13 -24.03
C VAL A 33 -15.21 -8.22 -22.95
N ILE A 34 -16.47 -8.45 -22.57
CA ILE A 34 -17.14 -7.70 -21.49
C ILE A 34 -16.44 -7.96 -20.15
N TYR A 35 -16.09 -9.22 -19.86
CA TYR A 35 -15.36 -9.61 -18.66
C TYR A 35 -13.99 -8.95 -18.58
N ILE A 36 -13.23 -8.95 -19.67
CA ILE A 36 -11.93 -8.28 -19.78
C ILE A 36 -12.08 -6.77 -19.54
N SER A 37 -13.10 -6.13 -20.12
CA SER A 37 -13.34 -4.70 -19.91
C SER A 37 -13.69 -4.35 -18.46
N LEU A 38 -14.48 -5.21 -17.79
CA LEU A 38 -14.78 -5.11 -16.36
C LEU A 38 -13.51 -5.27 -15.51
N LEU A 39 -12.68 -6.26 -15.82
CA LEU A 39 -11.39 -6.51 -15.17
C LEU A 39 -10.45 -5.32 -15.29
N VAL A 40 -10.33 -4.72 -16.48
CA VAL A 40 -9.53 -3.52 -16.71
C VAL A 40 -10.05 -2.34 -15.88
N THR A 41 -11.37 -2.16 -15.83
CA THR A 41 -11.99 -1.10 -15.02
C THR A 41 -11.72 -1.29 -13.53
N LEU A 42 -11.85 -2.52 -13.04
CA LEU A 42 -11.56 -2.87 -11.64
C LEU A 42 -10.09 -2.59 -11.29
N MET A 43 -9.18 -2.92 -12.20
CA MET A 43 -7.74 -2.69 -12.07
C MET A 43 -7.41 -1.19 -12.04
N ALA A 44 -8.07 -0.37 -12.86
CA ALA A 44 -7.93 1.09 -12.84
C ALA A 44 -8.39 1.68 -11.50
N ILE A 45 -9.53 1.23 -10.96
CA ILE A 45 -10.04 1.68 -9.66
C ILE A 45 -9.07 1.29 -8.53
N CYS A 46 -8.47 0.09 -8.60
CA CYS A 46 -7.43 -0.32 -7.65
C CYS A 46 -6.21 0.62 -7.70
N VAL A 47 -5.75 1.02 -8.88
CA VAL A 47 -4.63 1.96 -9.03
C VAL A 47 -4.97 3.34 -8.45
N VAL A 48 -6.18 3.85 -8.73
CA VAL A 48 -6.64 5.13 -8.16
C VAL A 48 -6.69 5.07 -6.63
N GLY A 49 -7.18 3.96 -6.05
CA GLY A 49 -7.18 3.74 -4.61
C GLY A 49 -5.78 3.75 -3.99
N VAL A 50 -4.80 3.13 -4.67
CA VAL A 50 -3.39 3.16 -4.25
C VAL A 50 -2.82 4.58 -4.32
N ILE A 51 -3.06 5.32 -5.40
CA ILE A 51 -2.54 6.68 -5.59
C ILE A 51 -3.06 7.62 -4.49
N ILE A 52 -4.37 7.63 -4.25
CA ILE A 52 -4.99 8.48 -3.23
C ILE A 52 -4.42 8.14 -1.84
N ASN A 53 -4.29 6.86 -1.53
CA ASN A 53 -3.78 6.46 -0.23
C ASN A 53 -2.26 6.71 -0.07
N TRP A 54 -1.47 6.63 -1.15
CA TRP A 54 -0.03 6.89 -1.14
C TRP A 54 0.31 8.37 -0.97
N ASP A 55 -0.42 9.28 -1.62
CA ASP A 55 -0.21 10.73 -1.52
C ASP A 55 -0.34 11.22 -0.06
N ILE A 56 -1.39 10.76 0.62
CA ILE A 56 -1.67 11.08 2.03
C ILE A 56 -0.60 10.49 2.96
N LEU A 57 -0.05 9.32 2.62
CA LEU A 57 0.97 8.64 3.41
C LEU A 57 2.34 9.32 3.28
N LYS A 58 2.67 9.82 2.08
CA LYS A 58 3.88 10.62 1.84
C LYS A 58 3.86 11.94 2.63
N LYS A 59 2.70 12.60 2.71
CA LYS A 59 2.52 13.82 3.52
C LYS A 59 2.60 13.57 5.03
N LYS A 60 2.24 12.37 5.50
CA LYS A 60 2.33 11.98 6.92
C LYS A 60 3.73 11.53 7.35
N LYS A 61 4.55 10.99 6.43
CA LYS A 61 5.92 10.54 6.72
C LYS A 61 6.81 11.68 7.20
N ASN A 62 6.71 12.86 6.55
CA ASN A 62 7.43 14.09 6.89
C ASN A 62 7.22 14.60 8.33
N ASN A 63 6.18 14.15 9.03
CA ASN A 63 5.88 14.57 10.41
C ASN A 63 6.13 13.45 11.45
N LYS A 64 6.49 12.24 11.00
CA LYS A 64 6.71 11.06 11.86
C LYS A 64 8.18 10.78 12.16
N GLU A 65 9.08 11.30 11.33
CA GLU A 65 10.53 11.29 11.57
C GLU A 65 10.93 12.04 12.85
N ASN A 66 10.15 13.04 13.28
CA ASN A 66 10.36 13.73 14.56
C ASN A 66 9.84 12.97 15.79
N VAL A 67 9.09 11.87 15.65
CA VAL A 67 8.52 11.16 16.81
C VAL A 67 9.33 9.93 17.17
N ILE A 68 9.98 9.31 16.18
CA ILE A 68 10.86 8.15 16.40
C ILE A 68 12.23 8.61 16.93
N LEU A 69 12.75 9.75 16.47
CA LEU A 69 14.01 10.30 16.96
C LEU A 69 13.95 10.82 18.40
N PHE A 70 12.76 11.13 18.93
CA PHE A 70 12.60 11.60 20.31
C PHE A 70 12.45 10.47 21.35
N VAL A 71 12.15 9.24 20.94
CA VAL A 71 12.06 8.07 21.86
C VAL A 71 13.42 7.44 22.13
N SER A 72 14.43 7.65 21.28
CA SER A 72 15.75 7.03 21.43
C SER A 72 16.76 7.86 22.23
N ASN A 73 16.47 9.11 22.60
CA ASN A 73 17.47 10.02 23.21
C ASN A 73 17.35 10.22 24.73
N SER A 74 16.47 9.51 25.45
CA SER A 74 16.27 9.73 26.89
C SER A 74 17.00 8.76 27.83
N PHE A 75 17.86 7.87 27.32
CA PHE A 75 18.52 6.84 28.16
C PHE A 75 20.05 6.80 28.10
N SER A 76 20.71 7.84 27.59
CA SER A 76 22.18 7.97 27.66
C SER A 76 22.60 9.18 28.49
N ARG A 77 22.01 9.32 29.68
CA ARG A 77 22.45 10.28 30.69
C ARG A 77 22.74 9.54 31.98
N LYS A 78 23.96 9.03 32.11
CA LYS A 78 24.74 8.87 33.36
C LYS A 78 26.06 8.14 33.06
N GLU A 79 26.98 8.86 32.43
CA GLU A 79 28.41 8.59 32.61
C GLU A 79 28.95 9.49 33.74
N LYS A 80 29.56 8.83 34.72
CA LYS A 80 30.75 9.24 35.50
C LYS A 80 30.68 10.46 36.44
N LYS A 81 30.60 10.15 37.74
CA LYS A 81 31.41 10.70 38.86
C LYS A 81 31.17 9.73 40.04
N ASN A 82 32.13 9.18 40.77
CA ASN A 82 33.57 9.31 40.83
C ASN A 82 34.09 8.01 41.51
N LYS A 83 35.23 7.47 41.08
CA LYS A 83 35.85 6.29 41.68
C LYS A 83 37.06 6.78 42.48
N LYS A 84 37.10 6.40 43.76
CA LYS A 84 38.20 6.52 44.73
C LYS A 84 38.31 7.85 45.47
#